data_AF-A0AAW2EH33-F1
#
_entry.id   AF-A0AAW2EH33-F1
#
_cell.length_a   1.000
_cell.length_b   1.000
_cell.length_c   1.000
_cell.angle_alpha   90.00
_cell.angle_beta   90.00
_cell.angle_gamma   90.00
#
_symmetry.space_group_name_H-M   'P 1'
#
loop_
_entity.id
_entity.type
_entity.pdbx_description
1 polymer ?
#
loop_
_entity_poly.entity_id
_entity_poly.type
_entity_poly.pdbx_seq_one_letter_code
_entity_poly.pdbx_strand_id
1 'polypeptide(L)'
;MADRLTQLQDTINQQAEHFCNSVGILQQYSTPSKFPGFDRIGTPQPHQSQEDYAALFANLIARCAKDIDTLIESLPSEESSQELQVASLSRLEQENQQAGEQLEEVVRQGEALLQRIQAALQDIAQSQLDMQNPTSPTVINMNLSSTNVKQESLSSINTVPSNNTHQLSDPSPNSINQ
;
A
#
# COMPACT_ATOMS: atom_id res chain seq x y z
N MET A 1 0.49 -17.32 -4.47
CA MET A 1 0.28 -16.46 -3.28
C MET A 1 -0.90 -17.09 -2.55
N ALA A 2 -0.63 -17.87 -1.51
CA ALA A 2 -1.67 -18.63 -0.80
C ALA A 2 -2.35 -17.71 0.22
N ASP A 3 -3.68 -17.73 0.22
CA ASP A 3 -4.48 -17.12 1.29
C ASP A 3 -4.14 -17.76 2.65
N ARG A 4 -4.31 -17.03 3.75
CA ARG A 4 -3.94 -17.49 5.10
C ARG A 4 -4.64 -18.78 5.48
N LEU A 5 -5.89 -18.98 5.04
CA LEU A 5 -6.61 -20.23 5.25
C LEU A 5 -6.01 -21.40 4.47
N THR A 6 -5.53 -21.16 3.25
CA THR A 6 -4.85 -22.19 2.45
C THR A 6 -3.51 -22.55 3.10
N GLN A 7 -2.75 -21.55 3.53
CA GLN A 7 -1.48 -21.76 4.25
C GLN A 7 -1.67 -22.55 5.55
N LEU A 8 -2.74 -22.26 6.31
CA LEU A 8 -3.09 -23.01 7.51
C LEU A 8 -3.37 -24.48 7.19
N GLN A 9 -4.17 -24.76 6.15
CA GLN A 9 -4.45 -26.13 5.72
C GLN A 9 -3.18 -26.89 5.32
N ASP A 10 -2.29 -26.26 4.55
CA ASP A 10 -1.02 -26.87 4.14
C ASP A 10 -0.13 -27.18 5.34
N THR A 11 -0.11 -26.28 6.34
CA THR A 11 0.71 -26.44 7.55
C THR A 11 0.15 -27.55 8.45
N ILE A 12 -1.18 -27.68 8.56
CA ILE A 12 -1.83 -28.80 9.26
C ILE A 12 -1.54 -30.13 8.57
N ASN A 13 -1.56 -30.18 7.23
CA ASN A 13 -1.19 -31.38 6.48
C ASN A 13 0.28 -31.76 6.73
N GLN A 14 1.19 -30.78 6.71
CA GLN A 14 2.60 -31.00 7.04
C GLN A 14 2.79 -31.50 8.48
N GLN A 15 2.02 -30.99 9.44
CA GLN A 15 2.03 -31.46 10.82
C GLN A 15 1.63 -32.95 10.91
N ALA A 16 0.61 -33.36 10.15
CA ALA A 16 0.17 -34.76 10.08
C ALA A 16 1.24 -35.66 9.45
N GLU A 17 1.94 -35.19 8.41
CA GLU A 17 3.09 -35.90 7.82
C GLU A 17 4.22 -36.09 8.84
N HIS A 18 4.56 -35.05 9.61
CA HIS A 18 5.56 -35.16 10.68
C HIS A 18 5.18 -36.22 11.71
N PHE A 19 3.92 -36.29 12.14
CA PHE A 19 3.45 -37.35 13.03
C PHE A 19 3.59 -38.73 12.40
N CYS A 20 3.07 -38.92 11.18
CA CYS A 20 3.11 -40.21 10.50
C CYS A 20 4.55 -40.73 10.29
N ASN A 21 5.42 -39.85 9.79
CA ASN A 21 6.82 -40.17 9.56
C ASN A 21 7.56 -40.46 10.88
N SER A 22 7.29 -39.68 11.94
CA SER A 22 7.91 -39.92 13.25
C SER A 22 7.56 -41.29 13.83
N VAL A 23 6.28 -41.70 13.73
CA VAL A 23 5.81 -43.00 14.20
C VAL A 23 6.43 -44.13 13.38
N GLY A 24 6.48 -43.99 12.06
CA GLY A 24 7.10 -44.98 11.19
C GLY A 24 8.59 -45.22 11.52
N ILE A 25 9.34 -44.14 11.70
CA ILE A 25 10.76 -44.21 12.09
C ILE A 25 10.92 -44.80 13.50
N LEU A 26 10.13 -44.35 14.48
CA LEU A 26 10.16 -44.90 15.84
C LEU A 26 9.91 -46.42 15.85
N GLN A 27 8.96 -46.91 15.06
CA GLN A 27 8.67 -48.35 14.94
C GLN A 27 9.83 -49.10 14.27
N GLN A 28 10.40 -48.56 13.19
CA GLN A 28 11.49 -49.18 12.45
C GLN A 28 12.76 -49.39 13.31
N TYR A 29 13.06 -48.43 14.19
CA TYR A 29 14.23 -48.48 15.07
C TYR A 29 13.91 -48.96 16.50
N SER A 30 12.66 -49.35 16.77
CA SER A 30 12.27 -49.86 18.08
C SER A 30 13.00 -51.18 18.38
N THR A 31 13.57 -51.30 19.57
CA THR A 31 14.13 -52.56 20.05
C THR A 31 13.07 -53.31 20.87
N PRO A 32 12.89 -54.63 20.66
CA PRO A 32 11.95 -55.41 21.47
C PRO A 32 12.30 -55.34 22.95
N SER A 33 11.32 -55.03 23.79
CA SER A 33 11.52 -55.04 25.24
C SER A 33 11.80 -56.47 25.73
N LYS A 34 12.82 -56.63 26.57
CA LYS A 34 13.15 -57.91 27.20
C LYS A 34 12.32 -58.06 28.47
N PHE A 35 11.55 -59.15 28.56
CA PHE A 35 10.84 -59.53 29.78
C PHE A 35 11.69 -60.53 30.58
N PRO A 36 11.67 -60.47 31.93
CA PRO A 36 12.34 -61.47 32.75
C PRO A 36 11.85 -62.88 32.40
N GLY A 37 12.75 -63.78 32.00
CA GLY A 37 12.43 -65.17 31.63
C GLY A 37 12.16 -65.42 30.14
N PHE A 38 12.27 -64.41 29.26
CA PHE A 38 12.09 -64.56 27.81
C PHE A 38 13.33 -64.10 27.04
N ASP A 39 14.45 -64.81 27.19
CA ASP A 39 15.67 -64.60 26.40
C ASP A 39 15.53 -65.22 25.01
N ARG A 40 14.73 -64.59 24.14
CA ARG A 40 14.90 -64.83 22.70
C ARG A 40 16.22 -64.19 22.28
N ILE A 41 17.18 -65.04 21.95
CA ILE A 41 18.49 -64.70 21.36
C ILE A 41 18.22 -64.12 19.96
N GLY A 42 17.82 -62.85 19.90
CA GLY A 42 17.83 -62.06 18.68
C GLY A 42 19.24 -61.51 18.48
N THR A 43 19.85 -61.79 17.33
CA THR A 43 21.17 -61.28 16.94
C THR A 43 21.21 -59.76 17.11
N PRO A 44 22.20 -59.18 17.80
CA PRO A 44 22.33 -57.73 17.91
C PRO A 44 22.62 -57.17 16.51
N GLN A 45 21.63 -56.51 15.92
CA GLN A 45 21.84 -55.77 14.68
C GLN A 45 22.68 -54.53 15.03
N PRO A 46 23.71 -54.19 14.22
CA PRO A 46 24.63 -53.10 14.55
C PRO A 46 23.84 -51.81 14.73
N HIS A 47 24.03 -51.16 15.90
CA HIS A 47 23.59 -49.80 16.15
C HIS A 47 24.26 -48.89 15.12
N GLN A 48 23.59 -48.66 13.99
CA GLN A 48 23.87 -47.49 13.19
C GLN A 48 23.59 -46.29 14.08
N SER A 49 24.54 -45.36 14.09
CA SER A 49 24.50 -44.10 14.82
C SER A 49 23.07 -43.55 14.80
N GLN A 50 22.41 -43.70 15.96
CA GLN A 50 21.08 -43.23 16.22
C GLN A 50 21.17 -41.70 16.16
N GLU A 51 21.09 -41.13 14.96
CA GLU A 51 20.65 -39.74 14.83
C GLU A 51 19.39 -39.66 15.68
N ASP A 52 19.31 -38.67 16.56
CA ASP A 52 18.24 -38.55 17.53
C ASP A 52 16.95 -38.12 16.79
N TYR A 53 16.42 -39.03 15.98
CA TYR A 53 15.24 -38.85 15.15
C TYR A 53 14.04 -38.50 16.03
N ALA A 54 13.99 -39.02 17.26
CA ALA A 54 12.99 -38.65 18.25
C ALA A 54 13.08 -37.15 18.57
N ALA A 55 14.26 -36.63 18.91
CA ALA A 55 14.44 -35.20 19.14
C ALA A 55 14.22 -34.36 17.86
N LEU A 56 14.63 -34.84 16.69
CA LEU A 56 14.40 -34.14 15.42
C LEU A 56 12.90 -33.99 15.13
N PHE A 57 12.13 -35.09 15.16
CA PHE A 57 10.70 -35.03 14.92
C PHE A 57 9.96 -34.26 16.03
N ALA A 58 10.40 -34.36 17.29
CA ALA A 58 9.85 -33.54 18.37
C ALA A 58 10.02 -32.03 18.08
N ASN A 59 11.19 -31.61 17.60
CA ASN A 59 11.43 -30.22 17.19
C ASN A 59 10.57 -29.81 15.99
N LEU A 60 10.48 -30.65 14.95
CA LEU A 60 9.65 -30.38 13.77
C LEU A 60 8.17 -30.24 14.14
N ILE A 61 7.65 -31.15 14.97
CA ILE A 61 6.27 -31.12 15.46
C ILE A 61 6.03 -29.88 16.32
N ALA A 62 6.88 -29.60 17.30
CA ALA A 62 6.69 -28.45 18.19
C ALA A 62 6.74 -27.11 17.43
N ARG A 63 7.66 -26.99 16.47
CA ARG A 63 7.77 -25.80 15.62
C ARG A 63 6.55 -25.65 14.73
N CYS A 64 6.15 -26.71 14.02
CA CYS A 64 5.00 -26.67 13.12
C CYS A 64 3.70 -26.35 13.88
N ALA A 65 3.52 -26.89 15.09
CA ALA A 65 2.42 -26.52 15.98
C ALA A 65 2.43 -25.02 16.33
N LYS A 66 3.61 -24.45 16.64
CA LYS A 66 3.71 -23.02 16.91
C LYS A 66 3.43 -22.15 15.68
N ASP A 67 3.85 -22.61 14.51
CA ASP A 67 3.55 -21.96 13.23
C ASP A 67 2.03 -21.98 12.97
N ILE A 68 1.33 -23.08 13.28
CA ILE A 68 -0.14 -23.19 13.24
C ILE A 68 -0.79 -22.15 14.17
N ASP A 69 -0.36 -22.07 15.44
CA ASP A 69 -0.90 -21.07 16.38
C ASP A 69 -0.75 -19.65 15.85
N THR A 70 0.44 -19.33 15.32
CA THR A 70 0.72 -18.01 14.76
C THR A 70 -0.13 -17.71 13.52
N LEU A 71 -0.41 -18.73 12.69
CA LEU A 71 -1.31 -18.59 11.55
C LEU A 71 -2.75 -18.32 11.99
N ILE A 72 -3.23 -19.02 13.02
CA ILE A 72 -4.57 -18.82 13.60
C ILE A 72 -4.68 -17.39 14.16
N GLU A 73 -3.70 -16.92 14.92
CA GLU A 73 -3.66 -15.54 15.44
C GLU A 73 -3.62 -14.48 14.34
N SER A 74 -3.11 -14.83 13.15
CA SER A 74 -3.03 -13.94 11.99
C SER A 74 -4.29 -13.92 11.13
N LEU A 75 -5.29 -14.76 11.42
CA LEU A 75 -6.55 -14.76 10.68
C LEU A 75 -7.30 -13.44 10.94
N PRO A 76 -7.97 -12.89 9.92
CA PRO A 76 -8.82 -11.72 10.10
C PRO A 76 -9.90 -12.02 11.16
N SER A 77 -10.22 -11.03 11.98
CA SER A 77 -11.12 -11.17 13.13
C SER A 77 -12.51 -11.64 12.72
N GLU A 78 -13.00 -12.68 13.42
CA GLU A 78 -14.31 -13.30 13.19
C GLU A 78 -15.50 -12.43 13.67
N GLU A 79 -15.21 -11.32 14.37
CA GLU A 79 -16.21 -10.44 14.98
C GLU A 79 -16.89 -9.48 14.00
N SER A 80 -16.46 -9.44 12.73
CA SER A 80 -17.23 -8.73 11.70
C SER A 80 -18.48 -9.54 11.36
N SER A 81 -19.62 -9.18 11.94
CA SER A 81 -20.90 -9.68 11.44
C SER A 81 -20.99 -9.43 9.94
N GLN A 82 -21.63 -10.33 9.20
CA GLN A 82 -21.77 -10.20 7.74
C GLN A 82 -22.33 -8.84 7.33
N GLU A 83 -23.21 -8.28 8.15
CA GLU A 83 -23.78 -6.94 7.98
C GLU A 83 -22.73 -5.82 8.11
N LEU A 84 -21.86 -5.87 9.12
CA LEU A 84 -20.76 -4.90 9.28
C LEU A 84 -19.75 -4.99 8.13
N GLN A 85 -19.51 -6.20 7.61
CA GLN A 85 -18.62 -6.40 6.47
C GLN A 85 -19.21 -5.79 5.19
N VAL A 86 -20.50 -6.01 4.93
CA VAL A 86 -21.21 -5.42 3.78
C VAL A 86 -21.25 -3.89 3.87
N ALA A 87 -21.49 -3.34 5.06
CA ALA A 87 -21.45 -1.89 5.28
C ALA A 87 -20.04 -1.32 5.04
N SER A 88 -19.00 -2.02 5.50
CA SER A 88 -17.61 -1.64 5.28
C SER A 88 -17.24 -1.68 3.80
N LEU A 89 -17.69 -2.70 3.07
CA LEU A 89 -17.50 -2.80 1.62
C LEU A 89 -18.19 -1.66 0.87
N SER A 90 -19.46 -1.36 1.19
CA SER A 90 -20.20 -0.26 0.55
C SER A 90 -19.51 1.09 0.78
N ARG A 91 -18.99 1.30 1.99
CA ARG A 91 -18.19 2.50 2.31
C ARG A 91 -16.89 2.56 1.49
N LEU A 92 -16.15 1.45 1.43
CA LEU A 92 -14.91 1.36 0.64
C LEU A 92 -15.16 1.61 -0.85
N GLU A 93 -16.25 1.11 -1.40
CA GLU A 93 -16.65 1.36 -2.79
C GLU A 93 -16.94 2.85 -3.03
N GLN A 94 -17.66 3.50 -2.11
CA GLN A 94 -17.92 4.94 -2.19
C GLN A 94 -16.63 5.76 -2.09
N GLU A 95 -15.74 5.44 -1.15
CA GLU A 95 -14.44 6.10 -1.00
C GLU A 95 -13.57 5.89 -2.26
N ASN A 96 -13.60 4.69 -2.85
CA ASN A 96 -12.88 4.37 -4.08
C ASN A 96 -13.41 5.19 -5.27
N GLN A 97 -14.74 5.29 -5.40
CA GLN A 97 -15.37 6.07 -6.46
C GLN A 97 -15.02 7.56 -6.33
N GLN A 98 -15.11 8.13 -5.12
CA GLN A 98 -14.75 9.52 -4.87
C GLN A 98 -13.26 9.80 -5.15
N ALA A 99 -12.37 8.85 -4.81
CA ALA A 99 -10.95 8.95 -5.15
C ALA A 99 -10.71 8.88 -6.66
N GLY A 100 -11.47 8.05 -7.38
CA GLY A 100 -11.46 7.95 -8.84
C GLY A 100 -11.87 9.25 -9.52
N GLU A 101 -12.97 9.88 -9.08
CA GLU A 101 -13.43 11.17 -9.61
C GLU A 101 -12.40 12.29 -9.39
N GLN A 102 -11.79 12.34 -8.19
CA GLN A 102 -10.71 13.30 -7.90
C GLN A 102 -9.50 13.07 -8.80
N LEU A 103 -9.13 11.81 -9.03
CA LEU A 103 -8.04 11.47 -9.93
C LEU A 103 -8.36 11.90 -11.37
N GLU A 104 -9.57 11.66 -11.85
CA GLU A 104 -10.00 12.08 -13.19
C GLU A 104 -9.90 13.59 -13.36
N GLU A 105 -10.37 14.37 -12.38
CA GLU A 105 -10.29 15.83 -12.45
C GLU A 105 -8.84 16.33 -12.45
N VAL A 106 -7.97 15.74 -11.63
CA VAL A 106 -6.53 16.10 -11.62
C VAL A 106 -5.87 15.73 -12.96
N VAL A 107 -6.18 14.57 -13.53
CA VAL A 107 -5.67 14.16 -14.85
C VAL A 107 -6.15 15.13 -15.92
N ARG A 108 -7.43 15.48 -15.94
CA ARG A 108 -8.02 16.45 -16.88
C ARG A 108 -7.33 17.82 -16.82
N GLN A 109 -7.09 18.32 -15.61
CA GLN A 109 -6.34 19.57 -15.42
C GLN A 109 -4.89 19.46 -15.90
N GLY A 110 -4.24 18.33 -15.61
CA GLY A 110 -2.89 18.02 -16.06
C GLY A 110 -2.77 17.99 -17.59
N GLU A 111 -3.71 17.34 -18.27
CA GLU A 111 -3.77 17.27 -19.74
C GLU A 111 -3.98 18.65 -20.37
N ALA A 112 -4.90 19.46 -19.82
CA ALA A 112 -5.13 20.81 -20.29
C ALA A 112 -3.89 21.70 -20.13
N LEU A 113 -3.16 21.56 -19.02
CA LEU A 113 -1.90 22.26 -18.81
C LEU A 113 -0.84 21.81 -19.82
N LEU A 114 -0.73 20.49 -20.06
CA LEU A 114 0.20 19.94 -21.04
C LEU A 114 -0.07 20.48 -22.45
N GLN A 115 -1.33 20.55 -22.87
CA GLN A 115 -1.72 21.14 -24.16
C GLN A 115 -1.30 22.60 -24.28
N ARG A 116 -1.47 23.40 -23.23
CA ARG A 116 -1.03 24.81 -23.23
C ARG A 116 0.49 24.94 -23.36
N ILE A 117 1.24 24.08 -22.66
CA ILE A 117 2.70 24.05 -22.78
C ILE A 117 3.11 23.66 -24.21
N GLN A 118 2.48 22.65 -24.79
CA GLN A 118 2.75 22.24 -26.18
C GLN A 118 2.44 23.35 -27.18
N ALA A 119 1.33 24.07 -27.02
CA ALA A 119 0.98 25.21 -27.87
C ALA A 119 2.02 26.33 -27.75
N ALA A 120 2.42 26.70 -26.54
CA ALA A 120 3.44 27.73 -26.33
C ALA A 120 4.81 27.33 -26.92
N LEU A 121 5.20 26.06 -26.80
CA LEU A 121 6.42 25.54 -27.43
C LEU A 121 6.35 25.58 -28.96
N GLN A 122 5.18 25.28 -29.53
CA GLN A 122 4.96 25.37 -30.98
C GLN A 122 5.05 26.81 -31.48
N ASP A 123 4.47 27.76 -30.77
CA ASP A 123 4.53 29.19 -31.10
C ASP A 123 5.96 29.74 -31.04
N ILE A 124 6.73 29.31 -30.03
CA ILE A 124 8.16 29.64 -29.90
C ILE A 124 8.94 29.05 -31.09
N ALA A 125 8.70 27.78 -31.44
CA ALA A 125 9.37 27.14 -32.56
C ALA A 125 9.06 27.83 -33.90
N GLN A 126 7.79 28.20 -34.13
CA GLN A 126 7.37 28.90 -35.34
C GLN A 126 7.97 30.31 -35.41
N SER A 127 7.96 31.07 -34.31
CA SER A 127 8.56 32.41 -34.25
C SER A 127 10.06 32.36 -34.55
N GLN A 128 10.77 31.32 -34.08
CA GLN A 128 12.19 31.12 -34.40
C GLN A 128 12.43 30.79 -35.87
N LEU A 129 11.56 30.01 -36.51
CA LEU A 129 11.63 29.72 -37.95
C LEU A 129 11.36 30.98 -38.79
N ASP A 130 10.34 31.76 -38.44
CA ASP A 130 9.97 32.99 -39.16
C ASP A 130 11.08 34.05 -39.08
N MET A 131 11.73 34.20 -37.93
CA MET A 131 12.90 35.09 -37.77
C MET A 131 14.11 34.64 -38.61
N GLN A 132 14.24 33.35 -38.91
CA GLN A 132 15.32 32.83 -39.76
C GLN A 132 15.03 32.94 -41.26
N ASN A 133 13.80 33.30 -41.66
CA ASN A 133 13.39 33.31 -43.07
C ASN A 133 12.91 34.69 -43.57
N PRO A 134 13.78 35.73 -43.63
CA PRO A 134 13.40 37.08 -44.04
C PRO A 134 13.22 37.17 -45.57
N THR A 135 12.12 36.66 -46.11
CA THR A 135 11.74 36.86 -47.52
C THR A 135 10.27 37.23 -47.70
N SER A 136 9.89 38.41 -47.21
CA SER A 136 8.69 39.11 -47.68
C SER A 136 8.83 40.63 -47.48
N PRO A 137 8.81 41.45 -48.55
CA PRO A 137 9.02 42.89 -48.44
C PRO A 137 7.75 43.56 -47.93
N THR A 138 7.71 43.89 -46.64
CA THR A 138 6.68 44.78 -46.09
C THR A 138 6.98 46.21 -46.58
N VAL A 139 6.20 46.67 -47.56
CA VAL A 139 6.11 48.08 -47.93
C VAL A 139 5.56 48.88 -46.75
N ILE A 140 6.41 49.68 -46.13
CA ILE A 140 6.06 50.62 -45.06
C ILE A 140 5.41 51.85 -45.71
N ASN A 141 4.08 51.94 -45.64
CA ASN A 141 3.35 53.17 -45.96
C ASN A 141 3.10 53.96 -44.66
N MET A 142 3.97 54.93 -44.37
CA MET A 142 3.76 55.88 -43.28
C MET A 142 2.68 56.89 -43.67
N ASN A 143 1.50 56.77 -43.05
CA ASN A 143 0.51 57.84 -42.99
C ASN A 143 0.65 58.53 -41.62
N LEU A 144 1.21 59.74 -41.65
CA LEU A 144 1.18 60.70 -40.55
C LEU A 144 -0.05 61.59 -40.71
N SER A 145 -1.07 61.39 -39.89
CA SER A 145 -2.18 62.34 -39.75
C SER A 145 -2.36 62.77 -38.30
N SER A 146 -1.90 63.99 -38.05
CA SER A 146 -2.02 64.78 -36.82
C SER A 146 -3.47 65.13 -36.48
N THR A 147 -3.88 64.95 -35.21
CA THR A 147 -4.95 65.66 -34.47
C THR A 147 -5.06 65.04 -33.07
N ASN A 148 -5.32 65.68 -31.94
CA ASN A 148 -5.36 67.05 -31.45
C ASN A 148 -5.42 66.92 -29.90
N VAL A 149 -4.82 67.85 -29.17
CA VAL A 149 -4.63 67.85 -27.71
C VAL A 149 -5.87 68.37 -26.97
N LYS A 150 -6.36 67.62 -25.98
CA LYS A 150 -7.14 68.07 -24.79
C LYS A 150 -6.93 67.01 -23.70
N GLN A 151 -6.08 67.16 -22.68
CA GLN A 151 -6.10 68.02 -21.49
C GLN A 151 -7.38 67.91 -20.64
N GLU A 152 -7.34 67.07 -19.61
CA GLU A 152 -8.06 67.14 -18.31
C GLU A 152 -7.31 66.17 -17.36
N SER A 153 -6.50 66.67 -16.41
CA SER A 153 -6.79 67.20 -15.07
C SER A 153 -6.86 66.13 -13.97
N LEU A 154 -6.18 66.45 -12.86
CA LEU A 154 -5.66 65.62 -11.78
C LEU A 154 -6.69 65.27 -10.69
N SER A 155 -6.23 64.41 -9.76
CA SER A 155 -6.68 64.17 -8.36
C SER A 155 -7.62 62.95 -8.20
N SER A 156 -7.49 62.03 -7.23
CA SER A 156 -6.84 62.08 -5.92
C SER A 156 -6.45 60.67 -5.42
N ILE A 157 -5.42 60.67 -4.58
CA ILE A 157 -4.99 59.62 -3.66
C ILE A 157 -6.07 59.36 -2.59
N ASN A 158 -6.33 58.10 -2.23
CA ASN A 158 -6.92 57.72 -0.94
C ASN A 158 -6.48 56.27 -0.62
N THR A 159 -5.48 56.03 0.24
CA THR A 159 -5.49 56.02 1.72
C THR A 159 -6.42 54.96 2.32
N VAL A 160 -5.77 53.96 2.93
CA VAL A 160 -6.28 52.87 3.77
C VAL A 160 -6.93 53.44 5.05
N PRO A 161 -7.90 52.73 5.65
CA PRO A 161 -7.97 52.68 7.10
C PRO A 161 -7.95 51.25 7.66
N SER A 162 -7.11 51.08 8.69
CA SER A 162 -7.04 49.94 9.59
C SER A 162 -8.17 49.93 10.62
N ASN A 163 -8.26 48.79 11.31
CA ASN A 163 -8.97 48.46 12.55
C ASN A 163 -10.41 47.95 12.43
N ASN A 164 -10.57 46.65 12.69
CA ASN A 164 -11.26 46.30 13.93
C ASN A 164 -10.75 44.98 14.55
N THR A 165 -10.35 45.13 15.80
CA THR A 165 -10.03 44.14 16.82
C THR A 165 -11.23 43.24 17.11
N HIS A 166 -11.06 41.92 17.10
CA HIS A 166 -11.78 41.06 18.03
C HIS A 166 -10.97 39.79 18.34
N GLN A 167 -10.50 39.78 19.58
CA GLN A 167 -9.85 38.71 20.32
C GLN A 167 -10.95 37.95 21.07
N LEU A 168 -10.87 36.61 21.14
CA LEU A 168 -11.48 35.70 22.14
C LEU A 168 -11.11 34.25 21.71
N SER A 169 -10.03 33.67 22.22
CA SER A 169 -9.91 32.87 23.45
C SER A 169 -10.25 31.39 23.26
N ASP A 170 -9.19 30.57 23.17
CA ASP A 170 -9.18 29.14 23.54
C ASP A 170 -9.71 28.93 24.97
N PRO A 171 -10.21 27.73 25.27
CA PRO A 171 -9.65 27.03 26.42
C PRO A 171 -9.33 25.56 26.12
N SER A 172 -8.16 25.12 26.60
CA SER A 172 -7.73 23.73 26.68
C SER A 172 -8.33 23.01 27.92
N PRO A 173 -7.91 21.76 28.25
CA PRO A 173 -8.81 20.63 28.49
C PRO A 173 -9.15 20.41 29.98
N ASN A 174 -10.29 19.77 30.26
CA ASN A 174 -10.62 19.31 31.61
C ASN A 174 -10.59 17.78 31.69
N SER A 175 -9.68 17.28 32.52
CA SER A 175 -9.70 15.96 33.15
C SER A 175 -10.86 15.81 34.15
N ILE A 176 -11.06 14.57 34.63
CA ILE A 176 -11.79 14.11 35.84
C ILE A 176 -13.31 13.89 35.58
N ASN A 177 -13.94 12.74 35.87
CA ASN A 177 -13.82 11.83 37.01
C ASN A 177 -14.52 10.46 36.79
N GLN A 178 -14.11 9.49 37.62
CA GLN A 178 -14.68 8.17 37.95
C GLN A 178 -14.48 6.97 37.03
#